data_AF-A0A968ZQY3-F1
#
_entry.id   AF-A0A968ZQY3-F1
#
_cell.length_a   1.000
_cell.length_b   1.000
_cell.length_c   1.000
_cell.angle_alpha   90.00
_cell.angle_beta   90.00
_cell.angle_gamma   90.00
#
_symmetry.space_group_name_H-M   'P 1'
#
loop_
_entity.id
_entity.type
_entity.pdbx_description
1 polymer ?
#
loop_
_entity_poly.entity_id
_entity_poly.type
_entity_poly.pdbx_seq_one_letter_code
_entity_poly.pdbx_strand_id
1 'polypeptide(L)'
;MSVILVTGPARSGKSEWAEYLAVQLASQNDQQVPRQIVYIATAQANSDDVEWQVRLEKHRLRRPEHWYCQEVPVALAGAIASYNQTHCVLVDSLGTWLANLIEQADESWNSYQQTLIATLSQTDADVILVAEETGWGIVPAYESGANFRLITSANPPAEPADRW
;
A
#
# COMPACT_ATOMS: atom_id res chain seq x y z
N MET A 1 18.92 -4.28 1.07
CA MET A 1 17.59 -4.40 0.45
C MET A 1 16.70 -5.16 1.41
N SER A 2 15.58 -4.56 1.75
CA SER A 2 14.59 -5.08 2.67
C SER A 2 13.20 -4.78 2.13
N VAL A 3 12.29 -5.76 2.23
CA VAL A 3 10.87 -5.57 1.98
C VAL A 3 10.15 -5.78 3.30
N ILE A 4 9.49 -4.74 3.80
CA ILE A 4 8.83 -4.73 5.09
C ILE A 4 7.34 -4.48 4.89
N LEU A 5 6.51 -5.36 5.44
CA LEU A 5 5.07 -5.20 5.46
C LEU A 5 4.63 -4.69 6.84
N VAL A 6 4.00 -3.52 6.87
CA VAL A 6 3.35 -2.94 8.04
C VAL A 6 1.85 -3.14 7.90
N THR A 7 1.28 -3.97 8.77
CA THR A 7 -0.15 -4.30 8.72
C THR A 7 -0.86 -4.10 10.06
N GLY A 8 -2.19 -4.05 10.01
CA GLY A 8 -3.04 -3.86 11.19
C GLY A 8 -4.41 -3.25 10.86
N PRO A 9 -5.27 -3.07 11.88
CA PRO A 9 -6.64 -2.56 11.70
C PRO A 9 -6.71 -1.14 11.12
N ALA A 10 -7.87 -0.74 10.62
CA ALA A 10 -8.11 0.65 10.25
C ALA A 10 -7.87 1.59 11.46
N ARG A 11 -7.24 2.75 11.21
CA ARG A 11 -6.95 3.78 12.24
C ARG A 11 -6.04 3.35 13.40
N SER A 12 -5.24 2.30 13.24
CA SER A 12 -4.29 1.84 14.27
C SER A 12 -2.93 2.56 14.28
N GLY A 13 -2.72 3.59 13.46
CA GLY A 13 -1.45 4.33 13.38
C GLY A 13 -0.38 3.72 12.46
N LYS A 14 -0.74 2.76 11.60
CA LYS A 14 0.19 2.06 10.68
C LYS A 14 1.00 3.00 9.80
N SER A 15 0.36 3.98 9.19
CA SER A 15 1.03 4.95 8.31
C SER A 15 2.06 5.77 9.09
N GLU A 16 1.76 6.14 10.34
CA GLU A 16 2.71 6.86 11.20
C GLU A 16 3.90 6.00 11.61
N TRP A 17 3.64 4.74 11.96
CA TRP A 17 4.71 3.79 12.24
C TRP A 17 5.59 3.53 11.01
N ALA A 18 4.99 3.39 9.83
CA ALA A 18 5.70 3.16 8.57
C ALA A 18 6.56 4.37 8.17
N GLU A 19 6.07 5.59 8.39
CA GLU A 19 6.86 6.81 8.19
C GLU A 19 8.05 6.88 9.15
N TYR A 20 7.84 6.59 10.43
CA TYR A 20 8.93 6.49 11.42
C TYR A 20 9.99 5.47 10.97
N LEU A 21 9.55 4.30 10.51
CA LEU A 21 10.43 3.25 10.02
C LEU A 21 11.20 3.68 8.76
N ALA A 22 10.57 4.42 7.84
CA ALA A 22 11.22 4.96 6.65
C ALA A 22 12.39 5.90 7.03
N VAL A 23 12.20 6.78 8.01
CA VAL A 23 13.27 7.65 8.53
C VAL A 23 14.43 6.84 9.11
N GLN A 24 14.12 5.80 9.89
CA GLN A 24 15.14 4.94 10.48
C GLN A 24 15.94 4.20 9.40
N LEU A 25 15.27 3.55 8.45
CA LEU A 25 15.92 2.79 7.37
C LEU A 25 16.71 3.68 6.41
N ALA A 26 16.21 4.88 6.11
CA ALA A 26 16.92 5.84 5.27
C ALA A 26 18.22 6.32 5.92
N SER A 27 18.23 6.41 7.25
CA SER A 27 19.39 6.84 8.05
C SER A 27 20.35 5.70 8.39
N GLN A 28 19.87 4.46 8.38
CA GLN A 28 20.64 3.26 8.67
C GLN A 28 21.18 2.66 7.35
N ASN A 29 22.35 3.11 6.93
CA ASN A 29 23.09 2.47 5.86
C ASN A 29 24.61 2.52 6.10
N ASP A 30 25.33 1.52 5.57
CA ASP A 30 26.79 1.51 5.51
C ASP A 30 27.35 2.57 4.54
N GLN A 31 26.47 3.30 3.85
CA GLN A 31 26.83 4.36 2.92
C GLN A 31 26.93 5.69 3.68
N GLN A 32 27.87 6.55 3.27
CA GLN A 32 28.04 7.87 3.88
C GLN A 32 26.87 8.83 3.62
N VAL A 33 25.96 8.49 2.70
CA VAL A 33 24.83 9.32 2.29
C VAL A 33 23.52 8.61 2.65
N PRO A 34 22.59 9.26 3.39
CA PRO A 34 21.27 8.71 3.67
C PRO A 34 20.48 8.42 2.39
N ARG A 35 19.62 7.41 2.42
CA ARG A 35 18.73 7.11 1.29
C ARG A 35 17.68 8.21 1.15
N GLN A 36 17.28 8.52 -0.08
CA GLN A 36 16.15 9.41 -0.33
C GLN A 36 14.83 8.67 -0.09
N ILE A 37 13.96 9.23 0.75
CA ILE A 37 12.64 8.66 1.01
C ILE A 37 11.69 9.04 -0.11
N VAL A 38 11.01 8.04 -0.66
CA VAL A 38 9.96 8.17 -1.66
C VAL A 38 8.65 7.68 -1.08
N TYR A 39 7.66 8.55 -0.96
CA TYR A 39 6.31 8.20 -0.55
C TYR A 39 5.42 8.00 -1.78
N ILE A 40 4.91 6.79 -1.95
CA ILE A 40 3.92 6.44 -2.97
C ILE A 40 2.54 6.42 -2.33
N ALA A 41 1.73 7.42 -2.66
CA ALA A 41 0.32 7.48 -2.27
C ALA A 41 -0.53 6.77 -3.34
N THR A 42 -1.28 5.74 -2.94
CA THR A 42 -2.15 5.01 -3.89
C THR A 42 -3.61 5.47 -3.79
N ALA A 43 -3.96 6.23 -2.75
CA ALA A 43 -5.27 6.86 -2.60
C ALA A 43 -5.55 7.88 -3.73
N GLN A 44 -6.73 7.80 -4.34
CA GLN A 44 -7.21 8.81 -5.27
C GLN A 44 -7.93 9.95 -4.52
N ALA A 45 -7.78 11.18 -5.02
CA ALA A 45 -8.59 12.29 -4.56
C ALA A 45 -10.05 12.10 -5.01
N ASN A 46 -10.97 11.99 -4.05
CA ASN A 46 -12.41 12.05 -4.33
C ASN A 46 -12.88 13.50 -4.10
N SER A 47 -13.22 14.22 -5.17
CA SER A 47 -13.64 15.63 -5.08
C SER A 47 -14.94 15.83 -4.30
N ASP A 48 -15.75 14.79 -4.18
CA ASP A 48 -17.11 14.87 -3.67
C ASP A 48 -17.18 14.55 -2.16
N ASP A 49 -16.07 14.08 -1.57
CA ASP A 49 -15.94 13.80 -0.14
C ASP A 49 -14.98 14.80 0.53
N VAL A 50 -15.56 15.84 1.12
CA VAL A 50 -14.83 16.88 1.86
C VAL A 50 -14.06 16.31 3.06
N GLU A 51 -14.60 15.31 3.74
CA GLU A 51 -13.94 14.71 4.90
C GLU A 51 -12.70 13.91 4.46
N TRP A 52 -12.79 13.22 3.32
CA TRP A 52 -11.67 12.55 2.67
C TRP A 52 -10.57 13.53 2.25
N GLN A 53 -10.94 14.66 1.62
CA GLN A 53 -9.98 15.69 1.22
C GLN A 53 -9.21 16.27 2.41
N VAL A 54 -9.90 16.58 3.51
CA VAL A 54 -9.26 17.09 4.74
C VAL A 54 -8.28 16.05 5.32
N ARG A 55 -8.60 14.75 5.24
CA ARG A 55 -7.72 13.67 5.70
C ARG A 55 -6.50 13.53 4.81
N LEU A 56 -6.68 13.55 3.49
CA LEU A 56 -5.59 13.47 2.53
C LEU A 56 -4.61 14.64 2.70
N GLU A 57 -5.13 15.85 2.91
CA GLU A 57 -4.32 17.04 3.15
C GLU A 57 -3.54 16.95 4.46
N LYS A 58 -4.16 16.49 5.55
CA LYS A 58 -3.45 16.22 6.81
C LYS A 58 -2.32 15.20 6.63
N HIS A 59 -2.54 14.15 5.85
CA HIS A 59 -1.51 13.17 5.53
C HIS A 59 -0.37 13.76 4.70
N ARG A 60 -0.68 14.63 3.72
CA ARG A 60 0.33 15.36 2.93
C ARG A 60 1.16 16.30 3.80
N LEU A 61 0.52 17.14 4.62
CA LEU A 61 1.18 18.14 5.48
C LEU A 61 2.07 17.53 6.56
N ARG A 62 1.83 16.28 6.95
CA ARG A 62 2.63 15.56 7.94
C ARG A 62 4.00 15.13 7.39
N ARG A 63 4.14 15.01 6.07
CA ARG A 63 5.36 14.53 5.43
C ARG A 63 6.37 15.68 5.32
N PRO A 64 7.65 15.44 5.63
CA PRO A 64 8.68 16.45 5.42
C PRO A 64 8.81 16.85 3.94
N GLU A 65 9.07 18.13 3.65
CA GLU A 65 9.20 18.64 2.28
C GLU A 65 10.33 17.97 1.47
N HIS A 66 11.34 17.41 2.14
CA HIS A 66 12.45 16.72 1.47
C HIS A 66 12.08 15.31 1.00
N TRP A 67 10.89 14.79 1.32
CA TRP A 67 10.40 13.51 0.82
C TRP A 67 9.87 13.69 -0.59
N TYR A 68 10.27 12.79 -1.49
CA TYR A 68 9.64 12.74 -2.79
C TYR A 68 8.26 12.08 -2.65
N CYS A 69 7.19 12.76 -3.04
CA CYS A 69 5.84 12.22 -2.99
C CYS A 69 5.31 12.02 -4.41
N GLN A 70 4.80 10.82 -4.69
CA GLN A 70 4.21 10.46 -5.98
C GLN A 70 2.85 9.81 -5.76
N GLU A 71 1.86 10.17 -6.59
CA GLU A 71 0.56 9.52 -6.60
C GLU A 71 0.56 8.42 -7.65
N VAL A 72 0.33 7.18 -7.23
CA VAL A 72 0.35 5.99 -8.08
C VAL A 72 -0.84 5.11 -7.76
N PRO A 73 -2.04 5.42 -8.29
CA PRO A 73 -3.25 4.69 -7.94
C PRO A 73 -3.29 3.26 -8.49
N VAL A 74 -2.57 2.97 -9.58
CA VAL A 74 -2.67 1.69 -10.33
C VAL A 74 -1.28 1.10 -10.65
N ALA A 75 -0.40 1.86 -11.31
CA ALA A 75 0.87 1.37 -11.85
C ALA A 75 1.99 1.21 -10.79
N LEU A 76 1.66 0.58 -9.66
CA LEU A 76 2.51 0.50 -8.47
C LEU A 76 3.83 -0.24 -8.73
N ALA A 77 3.79 -1.38 -9.41
CA ALA A 77 4.98 -2.16 -9.75
C ALA A 77 5.97 -1.35 -10.61
N GLY A 78 5.46 -0.64 -11.63
CA GLY A 78 6.29 0.23 -12.47
C GLY A 78 6.94 1.37 -11.68
N ALA A 79 6.19 1.96 -10.74
CA ALA A 79 6.74 3.00 -9.87
C ALA A 79 7.85 2.48 -8.96
N ILE A 80 7.65 1.34 -8.28
CA ILE A 80 8.67 0.74 -7.41
C ILE A 80 9.94 0.38 -8.21
N ALA A 81 9.78 -0.15 -9.42
CA ALA A 81 10.90 -0.54 -10.29
C ALA A 81 11.76 0.64 -10.77
N SER A 82 11.27 1.87 -10.67
CA SER A 82 12.02 3.07 -11.06
C SER A 82 13.07 3.53 -10.03
N TYR A 83 13.02 2.95 -8.82
CA TYR A 83 13.92 3.27 -7.72
C TYR A 83 14.96 2.18 -7.48
N ASN A 84 16.05 2.54 -6.80
CA ASN A 84 17.23 1.69 -6.61
C ASN A 84 17.76 1.81 -5.17
N GLN A 85 18.96 1.26 -4.90
CA GLN A 85 19.57 1.18 -3.57
C GLN A 85 19.78 2.52 -2.83
N THR A 86 19.73 3.67 -3.53
CA THR A 86 19.80 4.99 -2.89
C THR A 86 18.45 5.48 -2.38
N HIS A 87 17.38 4.67 -2.50
CA HIS A 87 16.03 5.04 -2.15
C HIS A 87 15.42 4.12 -1.09
N CYS A 88 14.53 4.69 -0.29
CA CYS A 88 13.61 3.97 0.60
C CYS A 88 12.19 4.31 0.16
N VAL A 89 11.48 3.34 -0.41
CA VAL A 89 10.13 3.51 -0.95
C VAL A 89 9.10 3.12 0.11
N LEU A 90 8.20 4.03 0.46
CA LEU A 90 7.07 3.81 1.36
C LEU A 90 5.77 3.87 0.56
N VAL A 91 5.03 2.77 0.50
CA VAL A 91 3.73 2.66 -0.18
C VAL A 91 2.60 2.73 0.85
N ASP A 92 1.69 3.69 0.69
CA ASP A 92 0.51 3.87 1.55
C ASP A 92 -0.74 4.09 0.68
N SER A 93 -1.63 3.09 0.55
CA SER A 93 -1.54 1.70 1.05
C SER A 93 -1.84 0.66 -0.02
N LEU A 94 -1.53 -0.61 0.26
CA LEU A 94 -1.91 -1.73 -0.59
C LEU A 94 -3.43 -1.94 -0.63
N GLY A 95 -4.18 -1.60 0.43
CA GLY A 95 -5.63 -1.68 0.40
C GLY A 95 -6.26 -0.64 -0.51
N THR A 96 -5.80 0.62 -0.47
CA THR A 96 -6.30 1.62 -1.42
C THR A 96 -5.90 1.29 -2.86
N TRP A 97 -4.70 0.73 -3.07
CA TRP A 97 -4.30 0.22 -4.38
C TRP A 97 -5.24 -0.88 -4.89
N LEU A 98 -5.50 -1.90 -4.08
CA LEU A 98 -6.43 -2.98 -4.43
C LEU A 98 -7.85 -2.45 -4.72
N ALA A 99 -8.35 -1.50 -3.93
CA ALA A 99 -9.66 -0.89 -4.17
C ALA A 99 -9.73 -0.24 -5.56
N ASN A 100 -8.71 0.54 -5.94
CA ASN A 100 -8.63 1.14 -7.27
C ASN A 100 -8.60 0.08 -8.39
N LEU A 101 -7.90 -1.04 -8.18
CA LEU A 101 -7.83 -2.12 -9.17
C LEU A 101 -9.18 -2.82 -9.37
N ILE A 102 -9.92 -3.06 -8.28
CA ILE A 102 -11.26 -3.68 -8.33
C ILE A 102 -12.22 -2.80 -9.12
N GLU A 103 -12.13 -1.46 -8.98
CA GLU A 103 -12.99 -0.52 -9.68
C GLU A 103 -12.72 -0.45 -11.19
N GLN A 104 -11.49 -0.71 -11.64
CA GLN A 104 -11.12 -0.59 -13.06
C GLN A 104 -11.54 -1.77 -13.93
N ALA A 105 -11.84 -2.94 -13.36
CA ALA A 105 -12.30 -4.14 -14.07
C ALA A 105 -11.43 -4.63 -15.27
N ASP A 106 -10.25 -4.05 -15.47
CA ASP A 106 -9.46 -4.19 -16.70
C ASP A 106 -8.55 -5.43 -16.72
N GLU A 107 -8.09 -5.91 -15.56
CA GLU A 107 -7.17 -7.05 -15.45
C GLU A 107 -7.48 -7.94 -14.24
N SER A 108 -7.10 -9.22 -14.33
CA SER A 108 -7.23 -10.14 -13.19
C SER A 108 -6.28 -9.73 -12.06
N TRP A 109 -6.78 -9.69 -10.83
CA TRP A 109 -5.99 -9.48 -9.61
C TRP A 109 -4.67 -10.30 -9.58
N ASN A 110 -4.71 -11.54 -10.07
CA ASN A 110 -3.54 -12.42 -10.16
C ASN A 110 -2.38 -11.82 -10.98
N SER A 111 -2.68 -11.10 -12.07
CA SER A 111 -1.68 -10.42 -12.91
C SER A 111 -0.95 -9.33 -12.12
N TYR A 112 -1.71 -8.44 -11.48
CA TYR A 112 -1.15 -7.37 -10.65
C TYR A 112 -0.35 -7.90 -9.46
N GLN A 113 -0.87 -8.93 -8.79
CA GLN A 113 -0.20 -9.58 -7.66
C GLN A 113 1.14 -10.19 -8.10
N GLN A 114 1.15 -10.98 -9.18
CA GLN A 114 2.37 -11.60 -9.70
C GLN A 114 3.40 -10.55 -10.11
N THR A 115 2.95 -9.49 -10.79
CA THR A 115 3.83 -8.40 -11.22
C THR A 115 4.43 -7.69 -10.02
N LEU A 116 3.64 -7.34 -9.00
CA LEU A 116 4.14 -6.70 -7.79
C LEU A 116 5.15 -7.58 -7.06
N ILE A 117 4.87 -8.89 -6.89
CA ILE A 117 5.80 -9.83 -6.23
C ILE A 117 7.11 -9.94 -7.02
N ALA A 118 7.05 -10.03 -8.35
CA ALA A 118 8.24 -10.07 -9.19
C ALA A 118 9.07 -8.79 -9.04
N THR A 119 8.43 -7.63 -9.06
CA THR A 119 9.10 -6.33 -8.84
C THR A 119 9.77 -6.26 -7.46
N LEU A 120 9.06 -6.65 -6.39
CA LEU A 120 9.60 -6.63 -5.03
C LEU A 120 10.79 -7.58 -4.86
N SER A 121 10.85 -8.64 -5.66
CA SER A 121 11.98 -9.60 -5.65
C SER A 121 13.20 -9.10 -6.42
N GLN A 122 13.05 -8.09 -7.27
CA GLN A 122 14.08 -7.61 -8.20
C GLN A 122 14.56 -6.18 -7.90
N THR A 123 13.81 -5.40 -7.11
CA THR A 123 14.17 -4.01 -6.78
C THR A 123 15.40 -3.94 -5.88
N ASP A 124 16.28 -2.98 -6.13
CA ASP A 124 17.43 -2.71 -5.24
C ASP A 124 17.08 -1.74 -4.10
N ALA A 125 15.90 -1.11 -4.15
CA ALA A 125 15.43 -0.19 -3.12
C ALA A 125 14.98 -0.92 -1.86
N ASP A 126 15.05 -0.25 -0.71
CA ASP A 126 14.30 -0.70 0.46
C ASP A 126 12.83 -0.33 0.26
N VAL A 127 11.91 -1.25 0.56
CA VAL A 127 10.47 -1.04 0.34
C VAL A 127 9.68 -1.32 1.62
N ILE A 128 8.86 -0.36 2.02
CA ILE A 128 7.89 -0.48 3.10
C ILE A 128 6.49 -0.45 2.49
N LEU A 129 5.69 -1.46 2.78
CA LEU A 129 4.32 -1.59 2.31
C LEU A 129 3.37 -1.45 3.49
N VAL A 130 2.41 -0.53 3.41
CA VAL A 130 1.31 -0.43 4.39
C VAL A 130 0.11 -1.21 3.87
N ALA A 131 -0.47 -2.07 4.70
CA ALA A 131 -1.69 -2.82 4.37
C ALA A 131 -2.68 -2.85 5.53
N GLU A 132 -3.96 -2.87 5.20
CA GLU A 132 -5.04 -3.03 6.16
C GLU A 132 -5.30 -4.50 6.46
N GLU A 133 -5.35 -4.85 7.75
CA GLU A 133 -5.95 -6.12 8.15
C GLU A 133 -7.47 -6.02 8.03
N THR A 134 -8.04 -6.98 7.33
CA THR A 134 -9.49 -7.10 7.13
C THR A 134 -9.92 -8.56 7.31
N GLY A 135 -11.22 -8.80 7.44
CA GLY A 135 -11.76 -10.16 7.62
C GLY A 135 -12.34 -10.47 9.00
N TRP A 136 -12.16 -9.59 9.99
CA TRP A 136 -12.70 -9.73 11.35
C TRP A 136 -14.05 -9.03 11.57
N GLY A 137 -14.63 -8.45 10.52
CA GLY A 137 -15.84 -7.64 10.56
C GLY A 137 -17.08 -8.27 9.90
N ILE A 138 -18.16 -7.50 9.86
CA ILE A 138 -19.45 -7.88 9.27
C ILE A 138 -19.30 -8.14 7.76
N VAL A 139 -20.12 -9.03 7.21
CA VAL A 139 -20.18 -9.29 5.76
C VAL A 139 -20.58 -7.99 5.03
N PRO A 140 -19.81 -7.54 4.02
CA PRO A 140 -20.12 -6.30 3.30
C PRO A 140 -21.48 -6.35 2.60
N ALA A 141 -22.17 -5.20 2.57
CA ALA A 141 -23.49 -5.07 1.92
C ALA A 141 -23.40 -4.94 0.39
N TYR A 142 -22.21 -4.67 -0.15
CA TYR A 142 -21.96 -4.43 -1.58
C TYR A 142 -20.92 -5.42 -2.11
N GLU A 143 -21.05 -5.78 -3.39
CA GLU A 143 -20.20 -6.75 -4.09
C GLU A 143 -18.72 -6.34 -4.12
N SER A 144 -18.42 -5.05 -4.33
CA SER A 144 -17.05 -4.52 -4.28
C SER A 144 -16.40 -4.73 -2.91
N GLY A 145 -17.15 -4.53 -1.83
CA GLY A 145 -16.67 -4.80 -0.47
C GLY A 145 -16.47 -6.29 -0.20
N ALA A 146 -17.34 -7.14 -0.73
CA ALA A 146 -17.21 -8.59 -0.62
C ALA A 146 -15.97 -9.11 -1.36
N ASN A 147 -15.73 -8.63 -2.59
CA ASN A 147 -14.54 -8.94 -3.38
C ASN A 147 -13.25 -8.45 -2.70
N PHE A 148 -13.26 -7.22 -2.18
CA PHE A 148 -12.14 -6.68 -1.43
C PHE A 148 -11.78 -7.58 -0.25
N ARG A 149 -12.76 -7.94 0.59
CA ARG A 149 -12.55 -8.84 1.73
C ARG A 149 -12.05 -10.22 1.32
N LEU A 150 -12.56 -10.77 0.22
CA LEU A 150 -12.16 -12.09 -0.28
C LEU A 150 -10.69 -12.10 -0.68
N ILE A 151 -10.24 -11.06 -1.41
CA ILE A 151 -8.86 -10.93 -1.87
C ILE A 151 -7.89 -10.70 -0.70
N THR A 152 -8.30 -9.93 0.32
CA THR A 152 -7.46 -9.60 1.47
C THR A 152 -7.48 -10.66 2.58
N SER A 153 -8.44 -11.59 2.57
CA SER A 153 -8.52 -12.65 3.56
C SER A 153 -7.47 -13.74 3.32
N ALA A 154 -6.72 -14.10 4.36
CA ALA A 154 -5.74 -15.18 4.32
C ALA A 154 -6.35 -16.60 4.18
N ASN A 155 -7.68 -16.71 4.10
CA ASN A 155 -8.38 -17.96 3.84
C ASN A 155 -8.99 -17.90 2.44
N PRO A 156 -8.62 -18.81 1.51
CA PRO A 156 -9.45 -19.02 0.32
C PRO A 156 -10.88 -19.34 0.77
N PRO A 157 -11.91 -19.02 -0.04
CA PRO A 157 -13.27 -19.39 0.31
C PRO A 157 -13.28 -20.87 0.67
N ALA A 158 -13.72 -21.19 1.89
CA ALA A 158 -14.05 -22.56 2.22
C ALA A 158 -14.99 -23.03 1.11
N GLU A 159 -14.71 -24.20 0.53
CA GLU A 159 -15.69 -24.87 -0.33
C GLU A 159 -17.08 -24.76 0.33
N PRO A 160 -18.14 -24.52 -0.47
CA PRO A 160 -19.47 -24.32 0.09
C PRO A 160 -19.73 -25.45 1.07
N ALA A 161 -19.84 -25.09 2.35
CA ALA A 161 -20.26 -26.00 3.41
C ALA A 161 -21.77 -26.20 3.26
N ASP A 162 -22.18 -26.76 2.12
CA ASP A 162 -23.46 -27.42 1.96
C ASP A 162 -23.36 -28.74 2.73
N ARG A 163 -23.79 -28.68 4.01
CA ARG A 163 -24.11 -29.73 5.00
C ARG A 163 -23.62 -29.19 6.36
N TRP A 164 -24.44 -28.61 7.23
CA TRP A 164 -25.79 -28.98 7.69
C TRP A 164 -26.56 -27.76 8.18
#